data_AF-A0A4R2A0S6-F1
#
_entry.id   AF-A0A4R2A0S6-F1
#
_cell.length_a   1.000
_cell.length_b   1.000
_cell.length_c   1.000
_cell.angle_alpha   90.00
_cell.angle_beta   90.00
_cell.angle_gamma   90.00
#
_symmetry.space_group_name_H-M   'P 1'
#
loop_
_entity.id
_entity.type
_entity.pdbx_description
1 polymer ?
#
loop_
_entity_poly.entity_id
_entity_poly.type
_entity_poly.pdbx_seq_one_letter_code
_entity_poly.pdbx_strand_id
1 'polypeptide(L)'
;MKKSLKIGLIASLLTLGIAGSPMAPAGKAKAAASPDAAAMTPYEGPYVDLYENPDGAINGSTYIFNPDANFRERMVFDFKRMKEATNVNAIGFYNIVQMTDADRDALFDELEKNRQKAIIRIEAYDGSTFDWDDNDPAHSDAVSVINHYNTNDPEHGYTALLDYLKANDRLKDVAYFAVNMPVDDGAVADHFKNALYSDGRANPEWSSSQVAYADDLMHRLRDILGDSSLAKLYLSVFYGWDFAYHTPSYADIAHKADGYFLNNYSYPAGSPPDETASASERINQPRLQQGMDRFMAQYPDAPKIIEYGFHTSEFNHYNPTSQTAGLVKTAAAKRLALKDTTAFYKDGSSGGKSFNVRGTLYFAQNLYKEEGNPLTVSDWTLDYPSTAALEAEDPLAALSDAVISEDAEASGGKLAELAAEGMTVQFFNVNAASLLKVRYSAAADTTLSFYINGSFQERVSFPATDGWGEMYIHANVPLLGSAKFVRDSGDGAVKLDSLQAYSYYEAEADTETNGSLYQDAAASGGQGVTLPAEQGSYLEIGGAGVKPGTRR
;
A
#
# COMPACT_ATOMS: atom_id res chain seq x y z
N MET A 1 -49.99 -5.83 -17.65
CA MET A 1 -49.73 -5.49 -16.24
C MET A 1 -48.61 -6.39 -15.72
N LYS A 2 -47.35 -5.94 -15.83
CA LYS A 2 -46.18 -6.64 -15.28
C LYS A 2 -45.79 -5.90 -13.98
N LYS A 3 -45.91 -6.57 -12.84
CA LYS A 3 -45.46 -6.04 -11.54
C LYS A 3 -43.95 -6.17 -11.47
N SER A 4 -43.25 -5.06 -11.24
CA SER A 4 -41.83 -5.01 -10.91
C SER A 4 -41.62 -5.49 -9.48
N LEU A 5 -40.73 -6.45 -9.27
CA LEU A 5 -40.19 -6.77 -7.96
C LEU A 5 -38.91 -5.95 -7.78
N LYS A 6 -38.93 -4.96 -6.89
CA LYS A 6 -37.75 -4.25 -6.41
C LYS A 6 -37.05 -5.17 -5.42
N ILE A 7 -35.88 -5.69 -5.76
CA ILE A 7 -34.96 -6.32 -4.80
C ILE A 7 -34.06 -5.20 -4.30
N GLY A 8 -34.18 -4.89 -3.01
CA GLY A 8 -33.28 -3.99 -2.30
C GLY A 8 -31.95 -4.70 -2.07
N LEU A 9 -30.88 -4.12 -2.58
CA LEU A 9 -29.51 -4.55 -2.37
C LEU A 9 -29.02 -3.91 -1.06
N ILE A 10 -28.94 -4.68 0.03
CA ILE A 10 -28.19 -4.30 1.23
C ILE A 10 -26.80 -4.93 1.06
N ALA A 11 -25.83 -4.11 0.68
CA ALA A 11 -24.44 -4.53 0.57
C ALA A 11 -23.80 -4.57 1.96
N SER A 12 -23.40 -5.74 2.41
CA SER A 12 -22.43 -5.96 3.47
C SER A 12 -21.52 -7.08 3.00
N LEU A 13 -20.58 -6.72 2.14
CA LEU A 13 -19.47 -7.55 1.70
C LEU A 13 -18.22 -6.70 1.90
N LEU A 14 -17.55 -6.94 3.02
CA LEU A 14 -16.14 -6.63 3.17
C LEU A 14 -15.41 -7.94 3.47
N THR A 15 -15.70 -8.96 2.66
CA THR A 15 -14.67 -9.95 2.33
C THR A 15 -13.47 -9.16 1.82
N LEU A 16 -12.30 -9.33 2.44
CA LEU A 16 -11.02 -8.78 1.97
C LEU A 16 -10.57 -9.42 0.64
N GLY A 17 -11.50 -9.65 -0.29
CA GLY A 17 -11.24 -9.96 -1.67
C GLY A 17 -10.73 -8.70 -2.38
N ILE A 18 -9.41 -8.48 -2.32
CA ILE A 18 -8.69 -7.64 -3.29
C ILE A 18 -8.48 -8.41 -4.61
N ALA A 19 -9.15 -9.57 -4.79
CA ALA A 19 -9.25 -10.24 -6.07
C ALA A 19 -10.06 -9.35 -7.04
N GLY A 20 -9.36 -8.53 -7.81
CA GLY A 20 -9.86 -8.01 -9.10
C GLY A 20 -10.60 -6.68 -9.08
N SER A 21 -10.46 -5.83 -8.06
CA SER A 21 -10.90 -4.43 -8.22
C SER A 21 -9.80 -3.65 -8.95
N PRO A 22 -9.99 -3.25 -10.22
CA PRO A 22 -9.07 -2.29 -10.83
C PRO A 22 -9.05 -1.06 -9.91
N MET A 23 -7.85 -0.56 -9.58
CA MET A 23 -7.72 0.79 -9.05
C MET A 23 -8.61 1.67 -9.91
N ALA A 24 -9.59 2.34 -9.29
CA ALA A 24 -10.28 3.41 -10.00
C ALA A 24 -9.17 4.30 -10.57
N PRO A 25 -9.16 4.61 -11.89
CA PRO A 25 -8.27 5.64 -12.37
C PRO A 25 -8.55 6.85 -11.49
N ALA A 26 -7.54 7.36 -10.79
CA ALA A 26 -7.67 8.49 -9.87
C ALA A 26 -8.33 9.64 -10.64
N GLY A 27 -9.64 9.69 -10.54
CA GLY A 27 -10.49 10.26 -11.56
C GLY A 27 -11.57 11.02 -10.82
N LYS A 28 -11.19 12.24 -10.41
CA LYS A 28 -12.01 13.32 -9.82
C LYS A 28 -11.93 13.52 -8.30
N ALA A 29 -11.14 12.75 -7.55
CA ALA A 29 -10.84 13.15 -6.18
C ALA A 29 -9.89 14.35 -6.21
N LYS A 30 -10.38 15.55 -5.86
CA LYS A 30 -9.51 16.67 -5.46
C LYS A 30 -8.92 16.28 -4.11
N ALA A 31 -7.80 15.56 -4.12
CA ALA A 31 -7.05 15.28 -2.92
C ALA A 31 -6.53 16.59 -2.32
N ALA A 32 -6.61 16.74 -1.01
CA ALA A 32 -5.84 17.75 -0.30
C ALA A 32 -4.34 17.47 -0.51
N ALA A 33 -3.51 18.51 -0.42
CA ALA A 33 -2.06 18.38 -0.42
C ALA A 33 -1.62 17.37 0.67
N SER A 34 -0.68 16.49 0.32
CA SER A 34 -0.12 15.49 1.22
C SER A 34 0.54 16.15 2.44
N PRO A 35 0.26 15.70 3.67
CA PRO A 35 0.87 16.27 4.88
C PRO A 35 2.38 16.02 4.94
N ASP A 36 3.05 16.92 5.65
CA ASP A 36 4.50 17.16 5.78
C ASP A 36 5.43 15.91 5.77
N ALA A 37 6.60 16.05 5.16
CA ALA A 37 7.55 15.01 4.70
C ALA A 37 8.21 14.12 5.79
N ALA A 38 7.83 14.26 7.06
CA ALA A 38 8.34 13.40 8.12
C ALA A 38 7.80 11.97 7.97
N ALA A 39 8.71 11.00 7.89
CA ALA A 39 8.44 9.59 7.64
C ALA A 39 7.24 9.07 8.45
N MET A 40 6.25 8.48 7.76
CA MET A 40 5.12 7.81 8.37
C MET A 40 5.54 6.36 8.63
N THR A 41 5.92 6.05 9.86
CA THR A 41 6.35 4.69 10.22
C THR A 41 5.77 4.24 11.55
N PRO A 42 5.34 2.97 11.66
CA PRO A 42 5.09 2.33 12.95
C PRO A 42 6.38 1.88 13.65
N TYR A 43 7.52 1.82 12.94
CA TYR A 43 8.75 1.19 13.41
C TYR A 43 9.90 2.20 13.58
N GLU A 44 10.10 2.64 14.82
CA GLU A 44 11.21 3.55 15.19
C GLU A 44 12.45 2.82 15.74
N GLY A 45 12.33 1.52 16.00
CA GLY A 45 13.44 0.70 16.46
C GLY A 45 14.46 0.41 15.36
N PRO A 46 15.67 -0.06 15.73
CA PRO A 46 16.67 -0.47 14.74
C PRO A 46 16.14 -1.62 13.87
N TYR A 47 16.56 -1.63 12.61
CA TYR A 47 16.28 -2.71 11.68
C TYR A 47 16.76 -4.06 12.24
N VAL A 48 15.89 -5.07 12.20
CA VAL A 48 16.21 -6.46 12.58
C VAL A 48 16.31 -7.30 11.32
N ASP A 49 17.49 -7.84 11.05
CA ASP A 49 17.73 -8.76 9.94
C ASP A 49 17.19 -10.15 10.27
N LEU A 50 16.11 -10.56 9.58
CA LEU A 50 15.45 -11.85 9.80
C LEU A 50 16.18 -13.03 9.15
N TYR A 51 17.24 -12.81 8.36
CA TYR A 51 18.11 -13.89 7.90
C TYR A 51 19.13 -14.28 8.97
N GLU A 52 19.63 -13.30 9.74
CA GLU A 52 20.55 -13.55 10.85
C GLU A 52 19.83 -13.89 12.16
N ASN A 53 18.63 -13.33 12.35
CA ASN A 53 17.77 -13.61 13.49
C ASN A 53 16.37 -14.06 13.03
N PRO A 54 16.20 -15.33 12.60
CA PRO A 54 14.95 -15.84 12.05
C PRO A 54 13.75 -15.78 12.99
N ASP A 55 13.96 -15.69 14.30
CA ASP A 55 12.91 -15.54 15.32
C ASP A 55 12.81 -14.11 15.86
N GLY A 56 13.52 -13.17 15.24
CA GLY A 56 13.50 -11.75 15.58
C GLY A 56 12.14 -11.09 15.40
N ALA A 57 12.04 -9.86 15.90
CA ALA A 57 10.82 -9.08 15.84
C ALA A 57 10.42 -8.76 14.40
N ILE A 58 9.14 -8.95 14.08
CA ILE A 58 8.60 -8.66 12.75
C ILE A 58 8.10 -7.22 12.69
N ASN A 59 8.72 -6.43 11.83
CA ASN A 59 8.27 -5.12 11.41
C ASN A 59 7.69 -5.27 10.00
N GLY A 60 6.41 -5.65 9.93
CA GLY A 60 5.73 -6.01 8.70
C GLY A 60 5.01 -4.83 8.05
N SER A 61 4.96 -4.78 6.72
CA SER A 61 4.04 -3.93 5.99
C SER A 61 3.56 -4.64 4.74
N THR A 62 2.27 -4.61 4.46
CA THR A 62 1.70 -5.22 3.27
C THR A 62 1.89 -4.31 2.06
N TYR A 63 2.44 -4.86 0.99
CA TYR A 63 2.70 -4.14 -0.24
C TYR A 63 1.64 -4.47 -1.29
N ILE A 64 1.03 -3.44 -1.87
CA ILE A 64 0.05 -3.61 -2.94
C ILE A 64 0.77 -3.54 -4.28
N PHE A 65 0.90 -4.69 -4.93
CA PHE A 65 1.39 -4.77 -6.30
C PHE A 65 0.35 -4.19 -7.26
N ASN A 66 0.81 -3.27 -8.11
CA ASN A 66 0.08 -2.84 -9.28
C ASN A 66 0.98 -3.08 -10.50
N PRO A 67 0.71 -4.10 -11.33
CA PRO A 67 1.56 -4.40 -12.49
C PRO A 67 1.34 -3.35 -13.58
N ASP A 68 2.02 -2.22 -13.45
CA ASP A 68 2.19 -1.24 -14.52
C ASP A 68 3.50 -1.49 -15.29
N ALA A 69 3.79 -0.68 -16.31
CA ALA A 69 4.95 -0.88 -17.17
C ALA A 69 6.29 -0.75 -16.44
N ASN A 70 6.33 -0.16 -15.24
CA ASN A 70 7.54 0.06 -14.45
C ASN A 70 7.50 -0.61 -13.08
N PHE A 71 6.70 -1.67 -12.92
CA PHE A 71 6.50 -2.30 -11.61
C PHE A 71 7.80 -2.84 -11.01
N ARG A 72 8.77 -3.27 -11.84
CA ARG A 72 10.07 -3.78 -11.37
C ARG A 72 10.91 -2.65 -10.78
N GLU A 73 11.02 -1.52 -11.46
CA GLU A 73 11.68 -0.33 -10.93
C GLU A 73 10.97 0.18 -9.68
N ARG A 74 9.63 0.16 -9.67
CA ARG A 74 8.83 0.54 -8.51
C ARG A 74 9.12 -0.34 -7.30
N MET A 75 9.20 -1.66 -7.50
CA MET A 75 9.53 -2.62 -6.45
C MET A 75 10.94 -2.38 -5.88
N VAL A 76 11.93 -2.14 -6.75
CA VAL A 76 13.31 -1.80 -6.33
C VAL A 76 13.32 -0.54 -5.46
N PHE A 77 12.60 0.50 -5.87
CA PHE A 77 12.47 1.74 -5.12
C PHE A 77 11.77 1.52 -3.77
N ASP A 78 10.59 0.90 -3.78
CA ASP A 78 9.76 0.76 -2.59
C ASP A 78 10.42 -0.14 -1.55
N PHE A 79 11.04 -1.27 -1.92
CA PHE A 79 11.64 -2.18 -0.94
C PHE A 79 12.83 -1.54 -0.21
N LYS A 80 13.67 -0.81 -0.96
CA LYS A 80 14.75 -0.01 -0.38
C LYS A 80 14.20 1.02 0.60
N ARG A 81 13.18 1.79 0.19
CA ARG A 81 12.55 2.80 1.05
C ARG A 81 11.90 2.18 2.29
N MET A 82 11.21 1.05 2.14
CA MET A 82 10.60 0.30 3.24
C MET A 82 11.66 -0.11 4.28
N LYS A 83 12.86 -0.50 3.84
CA LYS A 83 13.98 -0.77 4.74
C LYS A 83 14.52 0.51 5.38
N GLU A 84 14.93 1.48 4.58
CA GLU A 84 15.74 2.62 5.01
C GLU A 84 14.93 3.72 5.71
N ALA A 85 13.69 3.96 5.28
CA ALA A 85 12.82 5.01 5.81
C ALA A 85 11.85 4.50 6.88
N THR A 86 11.42 3.24 6.81
CA THR A 86 10.38 2.70 7.71
C THR A 86 10.77 1.45 8.48
N ASN A 87 12.02 0.97 8.39
CA ASN A 87 12.54 -0.20 9.12
C ASN A 87 11.70 -1.48 8.94
N VAL A 88 11.01 -1.63 7.80
CA VAL A 88 10.22 -2.82 7.47
C VAL A 88 11.17 -3.94 7.08
N ASN A 89 11.10 -5.07 7.79
CA ASN A 89 11.92 -6.26 7.55
C ASN A 89 11.13 -7.44 6.98
N ALA A 90 9.80 -7.35 6.95
CA ALA A 90 8.95 -8.35 6.34
C ALA A 90 7.85 -7.69 5.48
N ILE A 91 7.63 -8.20 4.27
CA ILE A 91 6.69 -7.60 3.31
C ILE A 91 5.54 -8.56 3.05
N GLY A 92 4.33 -8.14 3.35
CA GLY A 92 3.10 -8.87 3.07
C GLY A 92 2.72 -8.77 1.61
N PHE A 93 2.41 -9.91 1.00
CA PHE A 93 1.97 -9.96 -0.40
C PHE A 93 0.66 -10.69 -0.58
N TYR A 94 -0.19 -10.07 -1.38
CA TYR A 94 -1.39 -10.68 -1.94
C TYR A 94 -1.04 -11.32 -3.29
N ASN A 95 -1.56 -12.53 -3.53
CA ASN A 95 -1.75 -13.06 -4.89
C ASN A 95 -0.49 -13.16 -5.78
N ILE A 96 0.70 -13.37 -5.20
CA ILE A 96 1.95 -13.61 -5.96
C ILE A 96 1.96 -14.95 -6.73
N VAL A 97 0.91 -15.75 -6.54
CA VAL A 97 0.60 -16.91 -7.38
C VAL A 97 0.34 -16.51 -8.83
N GLN A 98 -0.13 -15.30 -9.09
CA GLN A 98 -0.34 -14.74 -10.44
C GLN A 98 0.87 -13.95 -10.96
N MET A 99 2.08 -14.33 -10.56
CA MET A 99 3.34 -13.80 -11.10
C MET A 99 4.05 -14.86 -11.93
N THR A 100 4.72 -14.42 -12.99
CA THR A 100 5.65 -15.30 -13.74
C THR A 100 6.86 -15.64 -12.86
N ASP A 101 7.55 -16.74 -13.15
CA ASP A 101 8.77 -17.10 -12.42
C ASP A 101 9.83 -16.00 -12.50
N ALA A 102 9.97 -15.33 -13.65
CA ALA A 102 10.91 -14.21 -13.79
C ALA A 102 10.56 -13.01 -12.89
N ASP A 103 9.27 -12.78 -12.63
CA ASP A 103 8.84 -11.71 -11.71
C ASP A 103 9.00 -12.12 -10.26
N ARG A 104 8.76 -13.40 -9.95
CA ARG A 104 9.03 -13.96 -8.62
C ARG A 104 10.53 -13.93 -8.32
N ASP A 105 11.39 -14.28 -9.27
CA ASP A 105 12.83 -14.19 -9.12
C ASP A 105 13.25 -12.75 -8.84
N ALA A 106 12.77 -11.78 -9.63
CA ALA A 106 13.05 -10.36 -9.39
C ALA A 106 12.58 -9.90 -7.99
N LEU A 107 11.41 -10.37 -7.54
CA LEU A 107 10.86 -10.06 -6.22
C LEU A 107 11.74 -10.63 -5.10
N PHE A 108 12.09 -11.90 -5.16
CA PHE A 108 12.90 -12.54 -4.12
C PHE A 108 14.35 -12.04 -4.12
N ASP A 109 14.93 -11.76 -5.28
CA ASP A 109 16.27 -11.17 -5.38
C ASP A 109 16.31 -9.77 -4.74
N GLU A 110 15.27 -8.95 -4.95
CA GLU A 110 15.21 -7.62 -4.34
C GLU A 110 14.92 -7.69 -2.82
N LEU A 111 14.13 -8.67 -2.36
CA LEU A 111 13.98 -8.95 -0.93
C LEU A 111 15.32 -9.32 -0.28
N GLU A 112 16.07 -10.25 -0.86
CA GLU A 112 17.38 -10.68 -0.37
C GLU A 112 18.37 -9.50 -0.32
N LYS A 113 18.43 -8.71 -1.40
CA LYS A 113 19.27 -7.49 -1.47
C LYS A 113 18.95 -6.50 -0.36
N ASN A 114 17.67 -6.33 -0.02
CA ASN A 114 17.24 -5.46 1.06
C ASN A 114 17.24 -6.15 2.44
N ARG A 115 17.56 -7.44 2.52
CA ARG A 115 17.51 -8.26 3.76
C ARG A 115 16.11 -8.38 4.35
N GLN A 116 15.08 -8.19 3.52
CA GLN A 116 13.67 -8.33 3.87
C GLN A 116 13.18 -9.75 3.53
N LYS A 117 12.11 -10.18 4.20
CA LYS A 117 11.48 -11.49 3.95
C LYS A 117 10.03 -11.34 3.52
N ALA A 118 9.52 -12.27 2.72
CA ALA A 118 8.14 -12.31 2.30
C ALA A 118 7.21 -12.81 3.42
N ILE A 119 6.01 -12.27 3.47
CA ILE A 119 4.86 -12.85 4.16
C ILE A 119 3.86 -13.20 3.07
N ILE A 120 3.58 -14.49 2.92
CA ILE A 120 2.73 -15.01 1.83
C ILE A 120 1.36 -15.34 2.38
N ARG A 121 0.31 -14.75 1.80
CA ARG A 121 -1.07 -15.03 2.21
C ARG A 121 -1.64 -16.25 1.48
N ILE A 122 -2.17 -17.19 2.27
CA ILE A 122 -2.96 -18.33 1.83
C ILE A 122 -4.41 -18.02 2.18
N GLU A 123 -5.15 -17.42 1.25
CA GLU A 123 -6.47 -16.83 1.49
C GLU A 123 -7.46 -16.98 0.34
N ALA A 124 -7.09 -17.67 -0.75
CA ALA A 124 -7.98 -17.93 -1.86
C ALA A 124 -8.97 -19.06 -1.52
N TYR A 125 -10.26 -18.81 -1.73
CA TYR A 125 -11.35 -19.78 -1.60
C TYR A 125 -12.54 -19.35 -2.46
N ASP A 126 -13.50 -20.26 -2.69
CA ASP A 126 -14.76 -19.95 -3.38
C ASP A 126 -15.88 -19.77 -2.36
N GLY A 127 -16.19 -18.52 -1.99
CA GLY A 127 -17.23 -18.22 -1.00
C GLY A 127 -18.65 -18.71 -1.40
N SER A 128 -18.88 -19.08 -2.65
CA SER A 128 -20.17 -19.63 -3.10
C SER A 128 -20.36 -21.10 -2.72
N THR A 129 -19.29 -21.84 -2.50
CA THR A 129 -19.31 -23.28 -2.21
C THR A 129 -18.66 -23.62 -0.87
N PHE A 130 -17.79 -22.75 -0.35
CA PHE A 130 -16.99 -23.01 0.84
C PHE A 130 -17.83 -23.10 2.11
N ASP A 131 -17.70 -24.20 2.85
CA ASP A 131 -18.42 -24.50 4.08
C ASP A 131 -17.55 -25.16 5.17
N TRP A 132 -16.22 -25.01 5.11
CA TRP A 132 -15.27 -25.61 6.06
C TRP A 132 -15.25 -27.15 6.01
N ASP A 133 -15.46 -27.73 4.84
CA ASP A 133 -15.64 -29.16 4.64
C ASP A 133 -16.78 -29.74 5.51
N ASP A 134 -17.85 -28.96 5.75
CA ASP A 134 -18.95 -29.41 6.60
C ASP A 134 -19.68 -30.59 5.95
N ASN A 135 -19.62 -31.75 6.61
CA ASN A 135 -20.11 -33.02 6.05
C ASN A 135 -19.45 -33.42 4.72
N ASP A 136 -18.24 -32.93 4.43
CA ASP A 136 -17.47 -33.29 3.23
C ASP A 136 -16.28 -34.23 3.55
N PRO A 137 -16.44 -35.55 3.37
CA PRO A 137 -15.33 -36.49 3.57
C PRO A 137 -14.23 -36.37 2.49
N ALA A 138 -14.44 -35.61 1.41
CA ALA A 138 -13.46 -35.38 0.37
C ALA A 138 -12.56 -34.16 0.64
N HIS A 139 -12.88 -33.36 1.67
CA HIS A 139 -12.14 -32.14 2.03
C HIS A 139 -11.97 -31.17 0.86
N SER A 140 -13.04 -30.92 0.11
CA SER A 140 -13.02 -30.19 -1.16
C SER A 140 -12.56 -28.75 -0.97
N ASP A 141 -12.88 -28.11 0.15
CA ASP A 141 -12.46 -26.74 0.43
C ASP A 141 -10.96 -26.67 0.63
N ALA A 142 -10.41 -27.49 1.53
CA ALA A 142 -8.97 -27.52 1.80
C ALA A 142 -8.18 -27.90 0.55
N VAL A 143 -8.68 -28.87 -0.24
CA VAL A 143 -8.09 -29.25 -1.53
C VAL A 143 -8.13 -28.08 -2.52
N SER A 144 -9.24 -27.36 -2.61
CA SER A 144 -9.38 -26.20 -3.51
C SER A 144 -8.39 -25.09 -3.16
N VAL A 145 -8.26 -24.76 -1.87
CA VAL A 145 -7.27 -23.78 -1.38
C VAL A 145 -5.85 -24.21 -1.77
N ILE A 146 -5.47 -25.47 -1.49
CA ILE A 146 -4.13 -25.97 -1.83
C ILE A 146 -3.89 -25.95 -3.35
N ASN A 147 -4.87 -26.36 -4.14
CA ASN A 147 -4.75 -26.40 -5.59
C ASN A 147 -4.49 -25.01 -6.17
N HIS A 148 -5.10 -23.95 -5.61
CA HIS A 148 -4.83 -22.59 -6.05
C HIS A 148 -3.34 -22.24 -5.97
N TYR A 149 -2.64 -22.64 -4.90
CA TYR A 149 -1.23 -22.31 -4.67
C TYR A 149 -0.24 -23.36 -5.19
N ASN A 150 -0.70 -24.58 -5.47
CA ASN A 150 0.15 -25.71 -5.83
C ASN A 150 -0.19 -26.36 -7.19
N THR A 151 -0.85 -25.61 -8.08
CA THR A 151 -1.13 -26.05 -9.46
C THR A 151 -0.53 -25.05 -10.45
N ASN A 152 0.04 -25.56 -11.55
CA ASN A 152 0.48 -24.71 -12.65
C ASN A 152 -0.72 -24.14 -13.41
N ASP A 153 -0.61 -22.89 -13.85
CA ASP A 153 -1.54 -22.23 -14.76
C ASP A 153 -0.84 -21.96 -16.11
N PRO A 154 -0.81 -22.94 -17.02
CA PRO A 154 -0.13 -22.81 -18.30
C PRO A 154 -0.83 -21.83 -19.26
N GLU A 155 -2.10 -21.48 -19.02
CA GLU A 155 -2.83 -20.51 -19.84
C GLU A 155 -2.25 -19.10 -19.63
N HIS A 156 -1.91 -18.77 -18.38
CA HIS A 156 -1.31 -17.48 -18.02
C HIS A 156 0.21 -17.54 -17.85
N GLY A 157 0.82 -18.73 -17.95
CA GLY A 157 2.27 -18.93 -17.84
C GLY A 157 2.81 -18.92 -16.41
N TYR A 158 1.95 -19.21 -15.42
CA TYR A 158 2.34 -19.25 -14.01
C TYR A 158 2.64 -20.68 -13.57
N THR A 159 3.71 -20.86 -12.79
CA THR A 159 3.97 -22.14 -12.12
C THR A 159 3.35 -22.15 -10.72
N ALA A 160 3.13 -23.35 -10.19
CA ALA A 160 2.70 -23.57 -8.81
C ALA A 160 3.61 -22.83 -7.82
N LEU A 161 3.04 -21.93 -7.02
CA LEU A 161 3.80 -21.07 -6.11
C LEU A 161 4.57 -21.88 -5.06
N LEU A 162 3.92 -22.82 -4.37
CA LEU A 162 4.58 -23.55 -3.27
C LEU A 162 5.68 -24.47 -3.80
N ASP A 163 5.46 -25.12 -4.94
CA ASP A 163 6.48 -25.90 -5.64
C ASP A 163 7.64 -25.02 -6.12
N TYR A 164 7.37 -23.83 -6.68
CA TYR A 164 8.38 -22.86 -7.07
C TYR A 164 9.27 -22.47 -5.88
N LEU A 165 8.68 -22.16 -4.72
CA LEU A 165 9.44 -21.76 -3.53
C LEU A 165 10.39 -22.85 -3.05
N LYS A 166 9.96 -24.12 -3.12
CA LYS A 166 10.79 -25.26 -2.76
C LYS A 166 11.87 -25.55 -3.78
N ALA A 167 11.50 -25.61 -5.06
CA ALA A 167 12.40 -25.98 -6.15
C ALA A 167 13.56 -24.98 -6.30
N ASN A 168 13.33 -23.71 -5.95
CA ASN A 168 14.30 -22.63 -6.08
C ASN A 168 14.93 -22.19 -4.74
N ASP A 169 14.78 -22.96 -3.66
CA ASP A 169 15.33 -22.64 -2.33
C ASP A 169 14.90 -21.24 -1.79
N ARG A 170 13.67 -20.82 -2.10
CA ARG A 170 13.12 -19.51 -1.69
C ARG A 170 12.33 -19.54 -0.39
N LEU A 171 12.09 -20.72 0.21
CA LEU A 171 11.43 -20.82 1.52
C LEU A 171 12.20 -20.07 2.62
N LYS A 172 13.53 -20.00 2.52
CA LYS A 172 14.38 -19.25 3.46
C LYS A 172 14.10 -17.73 3.45
N ASP A 173 13.56 -17.23 2.35
CA ASP A 173 13.22 -15.81 2.12
C ASP A 173 11.79 -15.50 2.59
N VAL A 174 11.06 -16.49 3.10
CA VAL A 174 9.71 -16.33 3.66
C VAL A 174 9.80 -16.25 5.19
N ALA A 175 9.28 -15.17 5.78
CA ALA A 175 9.18 -15.01 7.23
C ALA A 175 8.13 -15.93 7.82
N TYR A 176 6.94 -15.97 7.19
CA TYR A 176 5.87 -16.91 7.48
C TYR A 176 4.80 -16.89 6.38
N PHE A 177 3.98 -17.93 6.33
CA PHE A 177 2.74 -17.97 5.58
C PHE A 177 1.59 -17.56 6.50
N ALA A 178 0.84 -16.53 6.10
CA ALA A 178 -0.40 -16.12 6.74
C ALA A 178 -1.53 -17.00 6.20
N VAL A 179 -1.96 -17.99 6.97
CA VAL A 179 -3.00 -18.94 6.57
C VAL A 179 -4.35 -18.40 7.04
N ASN A 180 -5.16 -17.91 6.11
CA ASN A 180 -6.42 -17.24 6.42
C ASN A 180 -7.58 -18.23 6.55
N MET A 181 -8.44 -17.94 7.51
CA MET A 181 -9.73 -18.57 7.75
C MET A 181 -10.82 -17.55 7.37
N PRO A 182 -11.71 -17.82 6.40
CA PRO A 182 -12.77 -16.90 5.97
C PRO A 182 -13.93 -16.74 6.97
N VAL A 183 -13.63 -16.43 8.24
CA VAL A 183 -14.60 -16.32 9.32
C VAL A 183 -15.48 -15.06 9.19
N ASP A 184 -14.96 -14.02 8.55
CA ASP A 184 -15.65 -12.75 8.33
C ASP A 184 -16.62 -12.79 7.13
N ASP A 185 -16.51 -13.77 6.25
CA ASP A 185 -17.31 -13.88 5.05
C ASP A 185 -18.78 -14.23 5.36
N GLY A 186 -19.68 -13.31 5.00
CA GLY A 186 -21.12 -13.51 5.11
C GLY A 186 -21.64 -14.62 4.21
N ALA A 187 -21.10 -14.81 3.01
CA ALA A 187 -21.52 -15.86 2.10
C ALA A 187 -21.20 -17.25 2.66
N VAL A 188 -20.00 -17.42 3.21
CA VAL A 188 -19.57 -18.66 3.87
C VAL A 188 -20.43 -18.94 5.10
N ALA A 189 -20.66 -17.93 5.95
CA ALA A 189 -21.57 -18.04 7.09
C ALA A 189 -23.01 -18.38 6.69
N ASP A 190 -23.47 -17.92 5.53
CA ASP A 190 -24.85 -18.11 5.08
C ASP A 190 -25.18 -19.58 4.76
N HIS A 191 -24.19 -20.41 4.44
CA HIS A 191 -24.38 -21.86 4.22
C HIS A 191 -24.80 -22.61 5.49
N PHE A 192 -24.52 -22.04 6.66
CA PHE A 192 -24.89 -22.60 7.96
C PHE A 192 -26.24 -22.10 8.48
N LYS A 193 -26.94 -21.24 7.73
CA LYS A 193 -28.29 -20.78 8.08
C LYS A 193 -29.30 -21.92 7.95
N ASN A 194 -30.20 -22.02 8.92
CA ASN A 194 -31.31 -22.96 8.87
C ASN A 194 -32.54 -22.40 9.61
N ALA A 195 -33.57 -23.22 9.79
CA ALA A 195 -34.81 -22.78 10.44
C ALA A 195 -34.63 -22.34 11.91
N LEU A 196 -33.55 -22.77 12.58
CA LEU A 196 -33.22 -22.42 13.96
C LEU A 196 -32.25 -21.23 14.03
N TYR A 197 -31.34 -21.09 13.07
CA TYR A 197 -30.30 -20.07 13.05
C TYR A 197 -30.42 -19.18 11.80
N SER A 198 -30.93 -17.96 12.00
CA SER A 198 -31.04 -16.95 10.94
C SER A 198 -29.70 -16.27 10.59
N ASP A 199 -28.71 -16.41 11.46
CA ASP A 199 -27.30 -16.09 11.23
C ASP A 199 -26.51 -17.38 11.41
N GLY A 200 -25.85 -17.87 10.35
CA GLY A 200 -25.14 -19.14 10.41
C GLY A 200 -23.96 -19.12 11.37
N ARG A 201 -23.40 -17.94 11.72
CA ARG A 201 -22.35 -17.83 12.75
C ARG A 201 -22.83 -18.25 14.15
N ALA A 202 -24.14 -18.23 14.38
CA ALA A 202 -24.76 -18.70 15.62
C ALA A 202 -25.05 -20.21 15.61
N ASN A 203 -24.98 -20.88 14.45
CA ASN A 203 -25.11 -22.32 14.37
C ASN A 203 -23.84 -22.98 14.96
N PRO A 204 -23.94 -23.90 15.95
CA PRO A 204 -22.78 -24.60 16.49
C PRO A 204 -21.91 -25.31 15.43
N GLU A 205 -22.50 -25.78 14.34
CA GLU A 205 -21.80 -26.43 13.22
C GLU A 205 -20.74 -25.49 12.60
N TRP A 206 -21.06 -24.20 12.47
CA TRP A 206 -20.13 -23.16 11.97
C TRP A 206 -18.80 -23.19 12.72
N SER A 207 -18.86 -23.33 14.05
CA SER A 207 -17.67 -23.30 14.88
C SER A 207 -16.97 -24.65 14.95
N SER A 208 -17.71 -25.77 14.94
CA SER A 208 -17.09 -27.10 14.98
C SER A 208 -16.36 -27.47 13.69
N SER A 209 -16.91 -27.12 12.52
CA SER A 209 -16.35 -27.54 11.23
C SER A 209 -15.04 -26.82 10.90
N GLN A 210 -14.87 -25.58 11.37
CA GLN A 210 -13.61 -24.82 11.27
C GLN A 210 -12.39 -25.56 11.85
N VAL A 211 -12.54 -26.29 12.96
CA VAL A 211 -11.39 -26.94 13.63
C VAL A 211 -10.86 -28.11 12.78
N ALA A 212 -11.76 -28.88 12.18
CA ALA A 212 -11.40 -30.01 11.30
C ALA A 212 -10.76 -29.50 10.01
N TYR A 213 -11.36 -28.49 9.38
CA TYR A 213 -10.79 -27.83 8.20
C TYR A 213 -9.40 -27.25 8.47
N ALA A 214 -9.23 -26.54 9.61
CA ALA A 214 -7.94 -25.97 9.97
C ALA A 214 -6.86 -27.05 10.13
N ASP A 215 -7.19 -28.19 10.76
CA ASP A 215 -6.25 -29.31 10.88
C ASP A 215 -5.84 -29.88 9.51
N ASP A 216 -6.80 -30.10 8.61
CA ASP A 216 -6.55 -30.68 7.28
C ASP A 216 -5.76 -29.70 6.38
N LEU A 217 -6.09 -28.41 6.38
CA LEU A 217 -5.34 -27.40 5.64
C LEU A 217 -3.89 -27.32 6.14
N MET A 218 -3.70 -27.33 7.46
CA MET A 218 -2.37 -27.28 8.06
C MET A 218 -1.55 -28.54 7.76
N HIS A 219 -2.18 -29.72 7.80
CA HIS A 219 -1.57 -30.98 7.38
C HIS A 219 -1.05 -30.90 5.93
N ARG A 220 -1.90 -30.50 4.99
CA ARG A 220 -1.53 -30.42 3.56
C ARG A 220 -0.42 -29.41 3.31
N LEU A 221 -0.48 -28.25 3.96
CA LEU A 221 0.59 -27.26 3.87
C LEU A 221 1.90 -27.82 4.43
N ARG A 222 1.88 -28.64 5.49
CA ARG A 222 3.08 -29.30 6.02
C ARG A 222 3.64 -30.37 5.11
N ASP A 223 2.79 -31.17 4.48
CA ASP A 223 3.22 -32.15 3.49
C ASP A 223 3.95 -31.49 2.31
N ILE A 224 3.49 -30.31 1.91
CA ILE A 224 4.13 -29.54 0.84
C ILE A 224 5.37 -28.83 1.37
N LEU A 225 5.24 -27.95 2.36
CA LEU A 225 6.29 -27.00 2.76
C LEU A 225 7.33 -27.56 3.73
N GLY A 226 7.04 -28.70 4.36
CA GLY A 226 7.89 -29.30 5.37
C GLY A 226 7.64 -28.73 6.78
N ASP A 227 8.56 -29.07 7.69
CA ASP A 227 8.43 -28.69 9.10
C ASP A 227 8.72 -27.20 9.36
N SER A 228 8.55 -26.80 10.63
CA SER A 228 8.68 -25.41 11.05
C SER A 228 10.10 -24.83 11.00
N SER A 229 11.12 -25.64 10.72
CA SER A 229 12.47 -25.14 10.42
C SER A 229 12.60 -24.63 8.99
N LEU A 230 11.74 -25.10 8.07
CA LEU A 230 11.71 -24.69 6.66
C LEU A 230 10.68 -23.59 6.40
N ALA A 231 9.48 -23.71 6.96
CA ALA A 231 8.39 -22.77 6.73
C ALA A 231 7.56 -22.55 7.99
N LYS A 232 7.37 -21.28 8.36
CA LYS A 232 6.46 -20.92 9.47
C LYS A 232 5.03 -20.74 8.97
N LEU A 233 4.06 -21.37 9.62
CA LEU A 233 2.63 -21.24 9.31
C LEU A 233 1.92 -20.55 10.46
N TYR A 234 1.38 -19.35 10.20
CA TYR A 234 0.60 -18.59 11.17
C TYR A 234 -0.87 -18.62 10.77
N LEU A 235 -1.70 -19.22 11.62
CA LEU A 235 -3.13 -19.38 11.34
C LEU A 235 -3.89 -18.13 11.79
N SER A 236 -4.76 -17.61 10.93
CA SER A 236 -5.56 -16.42 11.24
C SER A 236 -6.60 -16.74 12.29
N VAL A 237 -6.83 -15.80 13.20
CA VAL A 237 -7.95 -15.83 14.12
C VAL A 237 -8.71 -14.52 13.97
N PHE A 238 -10.02 -14.61 13.79
CA PHE A 238 -10.88 -13.45 13.67
C PHE A 238 -12.12 -13.60 14.54
N TYR A 239 -12.42 -12.59 15.35
CA TYR A 239 -13.54 -12.63 16.31
C TYR A 239 -14.72 -11.76 15.89
N GLY A 240 -14.74 -11.26 14.65
CA GLY A 240 -15.65 -10.20 14.25
C GLY A 240 -15.07 -8.81 14.56
N TRP A 241 -15.48 -7.81 13.79
CA TRP A 241 -15.03 -6.42 13.97
C TRP A 241 -15.39 -5.84 15.34
N ASP A 242 -16.40 -6.40 16.00
CA ASP A 242 -16.88 -6.08 17.35
C ASP A 242 -16.56 -7.16 18.39
N PHE A 243 -15.76 -8.16 18.01
CA PHE A 243 -15.39 -9.32 18.81
C PHE A 243 -16.56 -10.23 19.23
N ALA A 244 -17.70 -10.18 18.53
CA ALA A 244 -18.90 -10.94 18.89
C ALA A 244 -18.95 -12.38 18.32
N TYR A 245 -18.17 -12.72 17.28
CA TYR A 245 -18.29 -14.03 16.61
C TYR A 245 -17.78 -15.16 17.49
N HIS A 246 -18.42 -16.32 17.54
CA HIS A 246 -18.01 -17.45 18.39
C HIS A 246 -16.88 -18.32 17.82
N THR A 247 -15.79 -17.70 17.36
CA THR A 247 -14.63 -18.40 16.79
C THR A 247 -13.99 -19.37 17.79
N PRO A 248 -13.81 -20.66 17.42
CA PRO A 248 -13.22 -21.69 18.29
C PRO A 248 -11.72 -21.45 18.51
N SER A 249 -11.12 -22.24 19.41
CA SER A 249 -9.66 -22.33 19.49
C SER A 249 -9.15 -23.38 18.52
N TYR A 250 -8.04 -23.07 17.84
CA TYR A 250 -7.30 -23.99 16.99
C TYR A 250 -6.01 -24.50 17.67
N ALA A 251 -5.84 -24.28 18.97
CA ALA A 251 -4.62 -24.65 19.70
C ALA A 251 -4.40 -26.18 19.80
N ASP A 252 -5.49 -26.94 19.76
CA ASP A 252 -5.52 -28.39 20.01
C ASP A 252 -5.64 -29.23 18.73
N ILE A 253 -5.54 -28.62 17.54
CA ILE A 253 -5.45 -29.37 16.28
C ILE A 253 -4.19 -30.26 16.29
N ALA A 254 -4.23 -31.39 15.58
CA ALA A 254 -3.14 -32.33 15.53
C ALA A 254 -1.92 -31.74 14.78
N HIS A 255 -2.18 -31.03 13.69
CA HIS A 255 -1.19 -30.38 12.84
C HIS A 255 -1.05 -28.91 13.22
N LYS A 256 -0.23 -28.66 14.25
CA LYS A 256 -0.14 -27.35 14.89
C LYS A 256 0.38 -26.24 13.98
N ALA A 257 -0.20 -25.05 14.15
CA ALA A 257 0.37 -23.80 13.68
C ALA A 257 1.61 -23.42 14.51
N ASP A 258 2.54 -22.68 13.90
CA ASP A 258 3.72 -22.14 14.59
C ASP A 258 3.39 -20.88 15.39
N GLY A 259 2.28 -20.24 15.04
CA GLY A 259 1.77 -19.06 15.69
C GLY A 259 0.41 -18.70 15.12
N TYR A 260 -0.11 -17.58 15.58
CA TYR A 260 -1.42 -17.09 15.16
C TYR A 260 -1.32 -15.63 14.77
N PHE A 261 -2.12 -15.19 13.82
CA PHE A 261 -2.22 -13.77 13.51
C PHE A 261 -3.65 -13.26 13.65
N LEU A 262 -3.79 -12.01 14.09
CA LEU A 262 -5.08 -11.39 14.38
C LEU A 262 -5.16 -10.02 13.70
N ASN A 263 -6.23 -9.79 12.96
CA ASN A 263 -6.63 -8.45 12.52
C ASN A 263 -7.30 -7.72 13.67
N ASN A 264 -6.70 -6.64 14.17
CA ASN A 264 -7.23 -5.88 15.30
C ASN A 264 -7.05 -4.37 15.07
N TYR A 265 -8.07 -3.77 14.44
CA TYR A 265 -8.10 -2.35 14.11
C TYR A 265 -8.68 -1.51 15.25
N SER A 266 -8.12 -0.32 15.44
CA SER A 266 -8.72 0.71 16.28
C SER A 266 -10.05 1.16 15.67
N TYR A 267 -11.02 1.50 16.51
CA TYR A 267 -12.24 2.20 16.08
C TYR A 267 -12.43 3.38 17.03
N PRO A 268 -12.56 4.63 16.55
CA PRO A 268 -12.82 5.76 17.44
C PRO A 268 -14.05 5.51 18.32
N ALA A 269 -13.92 5.77 19.63
CA ALA A 269 -15.04 5.66 20.56
C ALA A 269 -16.10 6.77 20.35
N GLY A 270 -15.73 7.84 19.64
CA GLY A 270 -16.56 8.98 19.29
C GLY A 270 -16.03 9.65 18.02
N SER A 271 -15.87 10.98 18.05
CA SER A 271 -15.21 11.70 16.94
C SER A 271 -13.78 11.16 16.72
N PRO A 272 -13.29 11.15 15.45
CA PRO A 272 -11.92 10.74 15.16
C PRO A 272 -10.91 11.53 16.01
N PRO A 273 -10.00 10.87 16.73
CA PRO A 273 -9.04 11.55 17.60
C PRO A 273 -7.99 12.29 16.76
N ASP A 274 -7.53 13.44 17.26
CA ASP A 274 -6.42 14.20 16.67
C ASP A 274 -5.12 14.00 17.46
N GLU A 275 -4.07 14.73 17.10
CA GLU A 275 -2.75 14.63 17.71
C GLU A 275 -2.73 15.00 19.20
N THR A 276 -3.73 15.74 19.69
CA THR A 276 -3.82 16.17 21.10
C THR A 276 -4.44 15.13 22.03
N ALA A 277 -5.09 14.10 21.48
CA ALA A 277 -5.66 12.99 22.26
C ALA A 277 -4.55 12.23 23.03
N SER A 278 -4.91 11.60 24.15
CA SER A 278 -4.00 10.67 24.82
C SER A 278 -3.75 9.42 23.96
N ALA A 279 -2.64 8.71 24.19
CA ALA A 279 -2.32 7.48 23.46
C ALA A 279 -3.47 6.45 23.53
N SER A 280 -4.03 6.24 24.72
CA SER A 280 -5.15 5.31 24.94
C SER A 280 -6.41 5.71 24.17
N GLU A 281 -6.73 6.99 24.09
CA GLU A 281 -7.90 7.49 23.35
C GLU A 281 -7.67 7.38 21.83
N ARG A 282 -6.46 7.72 21.37
CA ARG A 282 -6.11 7.75 19.95
C ARG A 282 -6.26 6.39 19.27
N ILE A 283 -5.93 5.32 20.00
CA ILE A 283 -6.00 3.94 19.49
C ILE A 283 -7.23 3.17 20.00
N ASN A 284 -8.11 3.82 20.78
CA ASN A 284 -9.16 3.16 21.54
C ASN A 284 -8.66 1.88 22.23
N GLN A 285 -7.63 2.04 23.08
CA GLN A 285 -6.94 0.94 23.75
C GLN A 285 -7.90 -0.03 24.47
N PRO A 286 -8.97 0.41 25.17
CA PRO A 286 -9.91 -0.53 25.79
C PRO A 286 -10.55 -1.51 24.80
N ARG A 287 -10.85 -1.06 23.58
CA ARG A 287 -11.39 -1.93 22.53
C ARG A 287 -10.32 -2.91 22.01
N LEU A 288 -9.11 -2.44 21.75
CA LEU A 288 -8.01 -3.33 21.33
C LEU A 288 -7.72 -4.39 22.40
N GLN A 289 -7.75 -4.01 23.68
CA GLN A 289 -7.59 -4.91 24.81
C GLN A 289 -8.67 -5.98 24.87
N GLN A 290 -9.93 -5.66 24.56
CA GLN A 290 -11.02 -6.66 24.50
C GLN A 290 -10.70 -7.79 23.50
N GLY A 291 -10.21 -7.43 22.30
CA GLY A 291 -9.76 -8.40 21.31
C GLY A 291 -8.58 -9.24 21.81
N MET A 292 -7.59 -8.58 22.43
CA MET A 292 -6.41 -9.27 22.98
C MET A 292 -6.74 -10.17 24.17
N ASP A 293 -7.65 -9.79 25.06
CA ASP A 293 -8.06 -10.64 26.19
C ASP A 293 -8.67 -11.95 25.70
N ARG A 294 -9.50 -11.87 24.65
CA ARG A 294 -10.08 -13.04 24.01
C ARG A 294 -9.02 -13.91 23.32
N PHE A 295 -8.11 -13.28 22.59
CA PHE A 295 -7.02 -13.97 21.91
C PHE A 295 -6.08 -14.66 22.90
N MET A 296 -5.75 -14.00 24.01
CA MET A 296 -4.91 -14.52 25.08
C MET A 296 -5.57 -15.64 25.88
N ALA A 297 -6.90 -15.64 25.98
CA ALA A 297 -7.62 -16.75 26.62
C ALA A 297 -7.49 -18.06 25.82
N GLN A 298 -7.45 -18.00 24.49
CA GLN A 298 -7.29 -19.17 23.62
C GLN A 298 -5.82 -19.53 23.37
N TYR A 299 -4.93 -18.54 23.29
CA TYR A 299 -3.53 -18.71 22.88
C TYR A 299 -2.55 -17.97 23.81
N PRO A 300 -2.49 -18.30 25.12
CA PRO A 300 -1.74 -17.52 26.10
C PRO A 300 -0.22 -17.50 25.84
N ASP A 301 0.32 -18.59 25.31
CA ASP A 301 1.77 -18.77 25.15
C ASP A 301 2.22 -18.82 23.69
N ALA A 302 1.30 -18.87 22.73
CA ALA A 302 1.65 -18.95 21.31
C ALA A 302 2.22 -17.62 20.78
N PRO A 303 3.19 -17.65 19.84
CA PRO A 303 3.66 -16.46 19.14
C PRO A 303 2.52 -15.81 18.34
N LYS A 304 2.47 -14.47 18.36
CA LYS A 304 1.41 -13.71 17.69
C LYS A 304 1.97 -12.68 16.71
N ILE A 305 1.24 -12.47 15.62
CA ILE A 305 1.38 -11.29 14.75
C ILE A 305 0.08 -10.52 14.75
N ILE A 306 0.14 -9.20 14.86
CA ILE A 306 -1.06 -8.37 14.85
C ILE A 306 -1.07 -7.49 13.60
N GLU A 307 -2.14 -7.60 12.82
CA GLU A 307 -2.40 -6.72 11.69
C GLU A 307 -3.31 -5.55 12.10
N TYR A 308 -2.91 -4.34 11.70
CA TYR A 308 -3.69 -3.12 11.92
C TYR A 308 -3.39 -2.08 10.83
N GLY A 309 -4.19 -1.03 10.76
CA GLY A 309 -4.01 0.07 9.81
C GLY A 309 -4.64 1.36 10.30
N PHE A 310 -4.24 2.48 9.69
CA PHE A 310 -4.84 3.79 9.96
C PHE A 310 -5.06 4.60 8.67
N HIS A 311 -6.14 5.38 8.65
CA HIS A 311 -6.43 6.37 7.62
C HIS A 311 -6.99 7.65 8.26
N THR A 312 -7.07 8.74 7.48
CA THR A 312 -7.34 10.08 7.97
C THR A 312 -8.63 10.66 7.39
N SER A 313 -9.34 11.43 8.22
CA SER A 313 -10.44 12.27 7.73
C SER A 313 -9.93 13.54 7.03
N GLU A 314 -8.74 14.04 7.41
CA GLU A 314 -8.06 15.19 6.82
C GLU A 314 -7.89 15.06 5.30
N PHE A 315 -7.49 13.87 4.82
CA PHE A 315 -7.32 13.61 3.38
C PHE A 315 -8.61 13.86 2.58
N ASN A 316 -9.77 13.68 3.22
CA ASN A 316 -11.09 13.87 2.63
C ASN A 316 -11.73 15.22 3.02
N HIS A 317 -10.93 16.21 3.43
CA HIS A 317 -11.41 17.50 3.93
C HIS A 317 -12.43 17.36 5.07
N TYR A 318 -12.24 16.35 5.93
CA TYR A 318 -13.10 16.05 7.09
C TYR A 318 -14.54 15.68 6.73
N ASN A 319 -14.79 15.26 5.48
CA ASN A 319 -16.09 14.72 5.10
C ASN A 319 -16.37 13.41 5.88
N PRO A 320 -17.60 13.22 6.39
CA PRO A 320 -17.95 12.03 7.16
C PRO A 320 -17.93 10.77 6.27
N THR A 321 -17.56 9.63 6.87
CA THR A 321 -17.57 8.32 6.22
C THR A 321 -17.99 7.24 7.21
N SER A 322 -18.60 6.17 6.71
CA SER A 322 -18.90 4.98 7.53
C SER A 322 -17.69 4.06 7.69
N GLN A 323 -16.60 4.27 6.93
CA GLN A 323 -15.35 3.56 7.16
C GLN A 323 -14.62 4.18 8.35
N THR A 324 -14.68 3.53 9.50
CA THR A 324 -14.13 4.06 10.76
C THR A 324 -13.02 3.19 11.36
N ALA A 325 -12.74 2.03 10.76
CA ALA A 325 -11.61 1.19 11.16
C ALA A 325 -10.30 1.97 10.96
N GLY A 326 -9.52 2.18 12.00
CA GLY A 326 -8.27 2.94 11.94
C GLY A 326 -8.45 4.44 11.64
N LEU A 327 -9.65 5.00 11.76
CA LEU A 327 -9.87 6.40 11.40
C LEU A 327 -9.34 7.36 12.47
N VAL A 328 -8.45 8.27 12.07
CA VAL A 328 -7.98 9.40 12.89
C VAL A 328 -8.22 10.72 12.18
N LYS A 329 -8.07 11.84 12.90
CA LYS A 329 -8.40 13.15 12.34
C LYS A 329 -7.38 13.61 11.31
N THR A 330 -6.10 13.66 11.70
CA THR A 330 -5.00 14.27 10.94
C THR A 330 -3.88 13.26 10.67
N ALA A 331 -2.99 13.55 9.73
CA ALA A 331 -1.79 12.74 9.54
C ALA A 331 -0.82 12.82 10.72
N ALA A 332 -0.79 13.93 11.46
CA ALA A 332 -0.05 14.01 12.73
C ALA A 332 -0.60 13.01 13.76
N ALA A 333 -1.93 12.89 13.86
CA ALA A 333 -2.57 11.89 14.69
C ALA A 333 -2.28 10.47 14.22
N LYS A 334 -2.27 10.22 12.90
CA LYS A 334 -1.90 8.91 12.32
C LYS A 334 -0.49 8.52 12.71
N ARG A 335 0.48 9.43 12.58
CA ARG A 335 1.88 9.19 12.97
C ARG A 335 1.99 8.78 14.45
N LEU A 336 1.26 9.43 15.35
CA LEU A 336 1.24 9.06 16.76
C LEU A 336 0.52 7.72 16.99
N ALA A 337 -0.60 7.48 16.30
CA ALA A 337 -1.39 6.26 16.45
C ALA A 337 -0.60 5.00 16.02
N LEU A 338 0.19 5.10 14.95
CA LEU A 338 1.10 4.04 14.51
C LEU A 338 2.07 3.61 15.63
N LYS A 339 2.64 4.59 16.36
CA LYS A 339 3.55 4.34 17.48
C LYS A 339 2.81 3.78 18.70
N ASP A 340 1.72 4.44 19.07
CA ASP A 340 0.89 4.08 20.22
C ASP A 340 0.37 2.63 20.09
N THR A 341 -0.07 2.22 18.89
CA THR A 341 -0.54 0.86 18.61
C THR A 341 0.60 -0.17 18.62
N THR A 342 1.76 0.14 18.02
CA THR A 342 2.92 -0.75 18.05
C THR A 342 3.40 -0.99 19.49
N ALA A 343 3.48 0.08 20.28
CA ALA A 343 3.85 0.00 21.70
C ALA A 343 2.84 -0.82 22.52
N PHE A 344 1.54 -0.61 22.29
CA PHE A 344 0.48 -1.38 22.94
C PHE A 344 0.65 -2.89 22.73
N TYR A 345 0.92 -3.34 21.51
CA TYR A 345 1.08 -4.77 21.24
C TYR A 345 2.42 -5.32 21.74
N LYS A 346 3.49 -4.53 21.67
CA LYS A 346 4.82 -4.93 22.14
C LYS A 346 4.88 -5.09 23.66
N ASP A 347 4.31 -4.14 24.40
CA ASP A 347 4.47 -4.04 25.86
C ASP A 347 3.22 -4.52 26.62
N GLY A 348 2.13 -4.83 25.92
CA GLY A 348 0.86 -5.20 26.51
C GLY A 348 0.82 -6.60 27.13
N SER A 349 -0.20 -6.81 27.96
CA SER A 349 -0.42 -8.06 28.68
C SER A 349 -1.91 -8.32 28.94
N SER A 350 -2.26 -9.59 29.17
CA SER A 350 -3.58 -10.01 29.65
C SER A 350 -3.40 -11.19 30.61
N GLY A 351 -4.23 -11.25 31.67
CA GLY A 351 -4.18 -12.34 32.65
C GLY A 351 -2.82 -12.51 33.34
N GLY A 352 -2.00 -11.47 33.42
CA GLY A 352 -0.65 -11.51 34.00
C GLY A 352 0.44 -12.08 33.06
N LYS A 353 0.12 -12.33 31.79
CA LYS A 353 1.09 -12.75 30.75
C LYS A 353 1.25 -11.66 29.71
N SER A 354 2.48 -11.43 29.25
CA SER A 354 2.73 -10.60 28.04
C SER A 354 1.96 -11.18 26.86
N PHE A 355 1.55 -10.33 25.92
CA PHE A 355 0.85 -10.80 24.72
C PHE A 355 1.64 -11.80 23.88
N ASN A 356 2.97 -11.88 24.06
CA ASN A 356 3.86 -12.70 23.23
C ASN A 356 3.72 -12.36 21.73
N VAL A 357 3.58 -11.06 21.45
CA VAL A 357 3.55 -10.54 20.08
C VAL A 357 4.98 -10.50 19.55
N ARG A 358 5.22 -11.28 18.50
CA ARG A 358 6.50 -11.31 17.80
C ARG A 358 6.68 -10.06 16.94
N GLY A 359 5.59 -9.45 16.49
CA GLY A 359 5.64 -8.27 15.65
C GLY A 359 4.28 -7.90 15.10
N THR A 360 4.25 -6.90 14.24
CA THR A 360 3.02 -6.42 13.63
C THR A 360 3.14 -6.39 12.11
N LEU A 361 1.99 -6.40 11.44
CA LEU A 361 1.87 -6.21 10.00
C LEU A 361 0.99 -4.99 9.74
N TYR A 362 1.57 -3.93 9.17
CA TYR A 362 0.79 -2.76 8.78
C TYR A 362 0.02 -3.05 7.49
N PHE A 363 -1.27 -2.71 7.47
CA PHE A 363 -2.21 -3.13 6.42
C PHE A 363 -1.85 -2.70 4.99
N ALA A 364 -1.26 -1.52 4.77
CA ALA A 364 -0.82 -1.18 3.42
C ALA A 364 0.23 -0.08 3.34
N GLN A 365 1.38 -0.41 2.75
CA GLN A 365 2.47 0.50 2.49
C GLN A 365 2.08 1.65 1.55
N ASN A 366 1.36 1.34 0.47
CA ASN A 366 1.21 2.21 -0.70
C ASN A 366 -0.26 2.31 -1.20
N LEU A 367 -1.25 2.16 -0.31
CA LEU A 367 -2.67 2.09 -0.71
C LEU A 367 -3.45 3.37 -0.41
N TYR A 368 -4.11 3.87 -1.46
CA TYR A 368 -5.24 4.79 -1.37
C TYR A 368 -6.47 4.08 -1.94
N LYS A 369 -7.55 3.99 -1.16
CA LYS A 369 -8.71 3.15 -1.50
C LYS A 369 -10.02 3.90 -1.34
N GLU A 370 -10.88 3.83 -2.35
CA GLU A 370 -12.25 4.33 -2.25
C GLU A 370 -13.12 3.35 -1.46
N GLU A 371 -13.69 3.80 -0.34
CA GLU A 371 -14.55 2.98 0.52
C GLU A 371 -15.41 3.84 1.47
N GLY A 372 -16.33 3.16 2.16
CA GLY A 372 -17.31 3.78 3.04
C GLY A 372 -18.57 4.29 2.33
N ASN A 373 -19.54 4.73 3.13
CA ASN A 373 -20.77 5.35 2.68
C ASN A 373 -21.09 6.59 3.55
N PRO A 374 -21.04 7.82 3.02
CA PRO A 374 -20.71 8.15 1.62
C PRO A 374 -19.27 7.75 1.26
N LEU A 375 -19.04 7.56 -0.04
CA LEU A 375 -17.74 7.12 -0.56
C LEU A 375 -16.66 8.19 -0.31
N THR A 376 -15.54 7.76 0.27
CA THR A 376 -14.35 8.57 0.57
C THR A 376 -13.08 7.81 0.21
N VAL A 377 -11.93 8.50 0.10
CA VAL A 377 -10.63 7.86 -0.12
C VAL A 377 -9.93 7.64 1.21
N SER A 378 -9.78 6.38 1.64
CA SER A 378 -8.93 6.02 2.77
C SER A 378 -7.46 6.01 2.34
N ASP A 379 -6.67 6.93 2.89
CA ASP A 379 -5.22 7.02 2.76
C ASP A 379 -4.53 6.04 3.71
N TRP A 380 -4.69 4.74 3.48
CA TRP A 380 -4.03 3.69 4.28
C TRP A 380 -2.50 3.76 4.22
N THR A 381 -1.95 4.32 3.15
CA THR A 381 -0.51 4.43 2.84
C THR A 381 0.39 4.85 4.01
N LEU A 382 1.62 4.35 4.02
CA LEU A 382 2.75 4.95 4.75
C LEU A 382 3.58 5.85 3.80
N ASP A 383 3.51 5.62 2.49
CA ASP A 383 4.14 6.47 1.50
C ASP A 383 3.23 7.65 1.16
N TYR A 384 3.44 8.75 1.87
CA TYR A 384 2.85 10.04 1.54
C TYR A 384 3.75 10.76 0.51
N PRO A 385 3.23 11.16 -0.65
CA PRO A 385 3.96 12.00 -1.60
C PRO A 385 4.47 13.28 -0.94
N SER A 386 5.66 13.75 -1.34
CA SER A 386 6.13 15.08 -0.93
C SER A 386 5.29 16.16 -1.60
N THR A 387 5.07 17.27 -0.89
CA THR A 387 4.56 18.53 -1.48
C THR A 387 5.70 19.50 -1.83
N ALA A 388 6.92 19.21 -1.36
CA ALA A 388 8.14 19.89 -1.74
C ALA A 388 8.74 19.28 -3.02
N ALA A 389 9.79 19.91 -3.54
CA ALA A 389 10.57 19.35 -4.63
C ALA A 389 11.22 18.02 -4.21
N LEU A 390 11.23 17.05 -5.13
CA LEU A 390 11.93 15.79 -5.03
C LEU A 390 13.31 15.97 -5.65
N GLU A 391 14.38 15.71 -4.90
CA GLU A 391 15.75 15.83 -5.39
C GLU A 391 16.13 14.64 -6.28
N ALA A 392 16.83 14.89 -7.38
CA ALA A 392 17.17 13.89 -8.39
C ALA A 392 18.24 12.90 -7.91
N GLU A 393 19.05 13.31 -6.94
CA GLU A 393 20.08 12.51 -6.30
C GLU A 393 19.61 11.80 -5.02
N ASP A 394 18.42 12.12 -4.50
CA ASP A 394 17.93 11.50 -3.27
C ASP A 394 17.48 10.06 -3.56
N PRO A 395 18.19 9.04 -3.05
CA PRO A 395 17.84 7.64 -3.26
C PRO A 395 16.49 7.22 -2.64
N LEU A 396 15.89 8.05 -1.79
CA LEU A 396 14.57 7.82 -1.20
C LEU A 396 13.44 8.55 -1.94
N ALA A 397 13.79 9.33 -2.98
CA ALA A 397 12.87 10.03 -3.87
C ALA A 397 13.00 9.55 -5.33
N ALA A 398 14.18 9.10 -5.75
CA ALA A 398 14.46 8.69 -7.13
C ALA A 398 15.31 7.41 -7.25
N LEU A 399 15.11 6.68 -8.36
CA LEU A 399 16.08 5.73 -8.89
C LEU A 399 16.84 6.39 -10.04
N SER A 400 18.16 6.24 -10.05
CA SER A 400 19.02 6.97 -10.98
C SER A 400 20.21 6.12 -11.43
N ASP A 401 20.42 6.08 -12.75
CA ASP A 401 21.65 5.60 -13.39
C ASP A 401 22.60 6.76 -13.74
N ALA A 402 22.20 7.99 -13.41
CA ALA A 402 22.94 9.21 -13.68
C ALA A 402 24.19 9.33 -12.79
N VAL A 403 25.13 10.16 -13.21
CA VAL A 403 26.29 10.50 -12.39
C VAL A 403 25.88 11.51 -11.33
N ILE A 404 25.94 11.13 -10.06
CA ILE A 404 25.70 12.05 -8.95
C ILE A 404 26.97 12.85 -8.65
N SER A 405 26.87 14.19 -8.68
CA SER A 405 27.99 15.12 -8.46
C SER A 405 27.62 16.22 -7.47
N GLU A 406 28.62 16.74 -6.74
CA GLU A 406 28.44 17.90 -5.87
C GLU A 406 28.39 19.19 -6.70
N ASP A 407 27.44 20.07 -6.37
CA ASP A 407 27.29 21.40 -6.93
C ASP A 407 26.65 22.31 -5.88
N ALA A 408 27.42 23.27 -5.37
CA ALA A 408 26.97 24.14 -4.28
C ALA A 408 25.78 25.04 -4.65
N GLU A 409 25.47 25.20 -5.94
CA GLU A 409 24.32 25.97 -6.42
C GLU A 409 23.08 25.10 -6.63
N ALA A 410 23.23 23.77 -6.73
CA ALA A 410 22.11 22.82 -6.79
C ALA A 410 21.37 22.74 -5.44
N SER A 411 20.10 22.34 -5.45
CA SER A 411 19.40 22.10 -4.19
C SER A 411 20.03 20.90 -3.48
N GLY A 412 20.09 20.95 -2.15
CA GLY A 412 20.83 19.94 -1.38
C GLY A 412 22.36 19.89 -1.61
N GLY A 413 22.92 20.70 -2.52
CA GLY A 413 24.34 20.74 -2.86
C GLY A 413 24.79 19.67 -3.86
N LYS A 414 23.86 18.98 -4.53
CA LYS A 414 24.15 17.86 -5.44
C LYS A 414 23.21 17.84 -6.64
N LEU A 415 23.57 17.09 -7.67
CA LEU A 415 22.77 16.92 -8.88
C LEU A 415 22.92 15.52 -9.48
N ALA A 416 21.99 15.16 -10.38
CA ALA A 416 22.06 13.98 -11.22
C ALA A 416 22.37 14.37 -12.69
N GLU A 417 23.51 13.93 -13.22
CA GLU A 417 23.92 14.22 -14.61
C GLU A 417 23.67 13.04 -15.55
N LEU A 418 22.78 13.23 -16.54
CA LEU A 418 22.52 12.28 -17.63
C LEU A 418 23.61 12.43 -18.71
N ALA A 419 24.84 12.09 -18.35
CA ALA A 419 26.07 12.32 -19.14
C ALA A 419 26.23 11.39 -20.35
N ALA A 420 25.48 10.29 -20.45
CA ALA A 420 25.54 9.35 -21.57
C ALA A 420 24.16 8.81 -21.97
N GLU A 421 24.06 8.33 -23.21
CA GLU A 421 22.87 7.63 -23.70
C GLU A 421 22.54 6.42 -22.81
N GLY A 422 21.26 6.21 -22.52
CA GLY A 422 20.73 5.18 -21.64
C GLY A 422 20.66 5.57 -20.16
N MET A 423 21.26 6.69 -19.73
CA MET A 423 21.14 7.15 -18.35
C MET A 423 19.72 7.61 -18.03
N THR A 424 19.29 7.36 -16.80
CA THR A 424 17.93 7.64 -16.35
C THR A 424 17.90 8.31 -14.97
N VAL A 425 16.85 9.11 -14.75
CA VAL A 425 16.40 9.55 -13.43
C VAL A 425 14.90 9.32 -13.38
N GLN A 426 14.43 8.53 -12.42
CA GLN A 426 13.03 8.22 -12.19
C GLN A 426 12.61 8.61 -10.79
N PHE A 427 11.76 9.62 -10.70
CA PHE A 427 11.14 10.07 -9.46
C PHE A 427 9.94 9.17 -9.15
N PHE A 428 9.79 8.80 -7.88
CA PHE A 428 8.69 7.99 -7.38
C PHE A 428 7.93 8.71 -6.27
N ASN A 429 6.76 8.17 -5.92
CA ASN A 429 5.83 8.79 -4.97
C ASN A 429 5.53 10.26 -5.34
N VAL A 430 5.46 10.55 -6.64
CA VAL A 430 5.10 11.88 -7.14
C VAL A 430 3.64 12.15 -6.76
N ASN A 431 3.39 13.35 -6.24
CA ASN A 431 2.03 13.75 -5.89
C ASN A 431 1.17 13.88 -7.16
N ALA A 432 -0.16 13.75 -7.01
CA ALA A 432 -1.07 13.95 -8.14
C ALA A 432 -0.86 15.33 -8.76
N ALA A 433 -0.56 15.38 -10.05
CA ALA A 433 -0.16 16.61 -10.73
C ALA A 433 -0.73 16.73 -12.14
N SER A 434 -0.93 17.99 -12.55
CA SER A 434 -1.17 18.38 -13.95
C SER A 434 0.01 19.17 -14.54
N LEU A 435 0.91 19.64 -13.67
CA LEU A 435 2.10 20.41 -14.04
C LEU A 435 3.27 19.94 -13.17
N LEU A 436 4.40 19.69 -13.81
CA LEU A 436 5.67 19.40 -13.16
C LEU A 436 6.63 20.55 -13.40
N LYS A 437 7.29 21.02 -12.34
CA LYS A 437 8.39 21.96 -12.43
C LYS A 437 9.70 21.20 -12.29
N VAL A 438 10.60 21.37 -13.25
CA VAL A 438 11.93 20.75 -13.25
C VAL A 438 12.97 21.84 -13.09
N ARG A 439 13.86 21.68 -12.11
CA ARG A 439 15.08 22.49 -12.02
C ARG A 439 16.23 21.73 -12.69
N TYR A 440 16.91 22.37 -13.64
CA TYR A 440 17.90 21.70 -14.50
C TYR A 440 19.00 22.65 -14.99
N SER A 441 20.05 22.07 -15.55
CA SER A 441 21.08 22.78 -16.31
C SER A 441 21.43 22.05 -17.60
N ALA A 442 21.51 22.78 -18.71
CA ALA A 442 21.88 22.24 -20.01
C ALA A 442 22.83 23.19 -20.75
N ALA A 443 23.95 22.68 -21.25
CA ALA A 443 24.97 23.49 -21.93
C ALA A 443 24.55 23.92 -23.36
N ALA A 444 23.59 23.24 -23.95
CA ALA A 444 23.03 23.50 -25.27
C ALA A 444 21.58 23.03 -25.31
N ASP A 445 20.79 23.61 -26.23
CA ASP A 445 19.42 23.17 -26.48
C ASP A 445 19.42 21.66 -26.78
N THR A 446 18.59 20.94 -26.05
CA THR A 446 18.53 19.50 -26.15
C THR A 446 17.15 18.95 -25.78
N THR A 447 17.03 17.63 -25.74
CA THR A 447 15.82 16.94 -25.33
C THR A 447 16.14 15.79 -24.38
N LEU A 448 15.11 15.30 -23.68
CA LEU A 448 15.08 14.00 -23.00
C LEU A 448 13.75 13.31 -23.30
N SER A 449 13.75 11.98 -23.41
CA SER A 449 12.52 11.19 -23.41
C SER A 449 11.88 11.18 -22.02
N PHE A 450 10.57 11.40 -21.95
CA PHE A 450 9.81 11.51 -20.71
C PHE A 450 8.71 10.45 -20.60
N TYR A 451 8.60 9.82 -19.43
CA TYR A 451 7.66 8.74 -19.16
C TYR A 451 6.91 8.97 -17.85
N ILE A 452 5.64 8.56 -17.81
CA ILE A 452 4.83 8.47 -16.60
C ILE A 452 4.43 7.01 -16.41
N ASN A 453 4.71 6.44 -15.23
CA ASN A 453 4.44 5.03 -14.91
C ASN A 453 4.89 4.07 -16.03
N GLY A 454 6.15 4.24 -16.47
CA GLY A 454 6.78 3.45 -17.53
C GLY A 454 6.23 3.69 -18.94
N SER A 455 5.18 4.50 -19.10
CA SER A 455 4.59 4.81 -20.40
C SER A 455 5.19 6.08 -20.99
N PHE A 456 5.75 6.00 -22.19
CA PHE A 456 6.30 7.15 -22.92
C PHE A 456 5.21 8.20 -23.12
N GLN A 457 5.52 9.45 -22.79
CA GLN A 457 4.64 10.59 -23.01
C GLN A 457 5.10 11.37 -24.23
N GLU A 458 6.29 11.95 -24.15
CA GLU A 458 6.85 12.81 -25.18
C GLU A 458 8.38 12.93 -25.04
N ARG A 459 8.98 13.64 -25.99
CA ARG A 459 10.38 14.05 -25.95
C ARG A 459 10.42 15.52 -25.57
N VAL A 460 10.73 15.78 -24.30
CA VAL A 460 10.67 17.11 -23.69
C VAL A 460 11.89 17.92 -24.12
N SER A 461 11.67 19.20 -24.46
CA SER A 461 12.76 20.12 -24.83
C SER A 461 13.37 20.78 -23.59
N PHE A 462 14.69 20.74 -23.50
CA PHE A 462 15.51 21.37 -22.46
C PHE A 462 16.40 22.43 -23.12
N PRO A 463 15.95 23.71 -23.16
CA PRO A 463 16.77 24.82 -23.64
C PRO A 463 18.10 24.97 -22.89
N ALA A 464 19.10 25.56 -23.54
CA ALA A 464 20.35 25.90 -22.89
C ALA A 464 20.12 26.90 -21.74
N THR A 465 20.83 26.71 -20.63
CA THR A 465 20.77 27.58 -19.46
C THR A 465 22.13 28.20 -19.16
N ASP A 466 22.14 29.42 -18.63
CA ASP A 466 23.33 30.02 -18.01
C ASP A 466 23.27 29.71 -16.51
N GLY A 467 23.83 28.56 -16.11
CA GLY A 467 23.69 28.00 -14.76
C GLY A 467 22.44 27.13 -14.62
N TRP A 468 21.65 27.36 -13.56
CA TRP A 468 20.40 26.64 -13.28
C TRP A 468 19.19 27.37 -13.87
N GLY A 469 18.37 26.62 -14.61
CA GLY A 469 17.07 27.06 -15.10
C GLY A 469 15.93 26.25 -14.50
N GLU A 470 14.71 26.74 -14.70
CA GLU A 470 13.48 26.04 -14.36
C GLU A 470 12.64 25.91 -15.63
N MET A 471 11.97 24.79 -15.78
CA MET A 471 10.97 24.60 -16.83
C MET A 471 9.75 23.86 -16.29
N TYR A 472 8.67 23.94 -17.05
CA TYR A 472 7.42 23.27 -16.72
C TYR A 472 7.09 22.21 -17.77
N ILE A 473 6.51 21.10 -17.31
CA ILE A 473 6.07 19.99 -18.15
C ILE A 473 4.61 19.69 -17.81
N HIS A 474 3.75 19.74 -18.82
CA HIS A 474 2.35 19.39 -18.69
C HIS A 474 2.20 17.87 -18.69
N ALA A 475 1.91 17.30 -17.51
CA ALA A 475 1.81 15.86 -17.35
C ALA A 475 0.68 15.51 -16.38
N ASN A 476 -0.13 14.52 -16.75
CA ASN A 476 -1.12 13.96 -15.83
C ASN A 476 -0.45 12.85 -15.00
N VAL A 477 0.05 13.20 -13.82
CA VAL A 477 0.68 12.25 -12.91
C VAL A 477 -0.36 11.79 -11.89
N PRO A 478 -0.65 10.47 -11.80
CA PRO A 478 -1.53 9.97 -10.75
C PRO A 478 -0.87 10.10 -9.38
N LEU A 479 -1.68 10.05 -8.32
CA LEU A 479 -1.17 9.98 -6.94
C LEU A 479 -0.28 8.75 -6.76
N LEU A 480 0.88 8.90 -6.11
CA LEU A 480 1.95 7.90 -6.05
C LEU A 480 2.51 7.51 -7.43
N GLY A 481 2.35 8.37 -8.44
CA GLY A 481 2.90 8.13 -9.76
C GLY A 481 4.43 8.21 -9.77
N SER A 482 4.98 7.87 -10.93
CA SER A 482 6.40 8.05 -11.24
C SER A 482 6.58 8.91 -12.48
N ALA A 483 7.68 9.65 -12.50
CA ALA A 483 8.10 10.50 -13.61
C ALA A 483 9.56 10.16 -13.95
N LYS A 484 9.82 9.71 -15.17
CA LYS A 484 11.14 9.25 -15.62
C LYS A 484 11.65 10.08 -16.78
N PHE A 485 12.89 10.53 -16.66
CA PHE A 485 13.67 11.13 -17.72
C PHE A 485 14.73 10.13 -18.20
N VAL A 486 14.86 9.99 -19.51
CA VAL A 486 15.85 9.12 -20.16
C VAL A 486 16.58 9.92 -21.22
N ARG A 487 17.91 9.76 -21.27
CA ARG A 487 18.69 10.25 -22.39
C ARG A 487 18.78 9.16 -23.47
N ASP A 488 17.89 9.17 -24.43
CA ASP A 488 17.90 8.20 -25.55
C ASP A 488 18.80 8.67 -26.71
N SER A 489 18.99 7.81 -27.71
CA SER A 489 19.63 8.19 -28.97
C SER A 489 19.02 9.48 -29.53
N GLY A 490 19.88 10.47 -29.79
CA GLY A 490 19.50 11.80 -30.27
C GLY A 490 19.19 12.81 -29.17
N ASP A 491 19.25 12.43 -27.89
CA ASP A 491 19.17 13.34 -26.74
C ASP A 491 20.57 13.82 -26.34
N GLY A 492 20.64 14.95 -25.64
CA GLY A 492 21.88 15.53 -25.13
C GLY A 492 21.97 15.46 -23.61
N ALA A 493 23.10 15.94 -23.09
CA ALA A 493 23.37 15.91 -21.66
C ALA A 493 22.53 16.97 -20.93
N VAL A 494 21.91 16.56 -19.83
CA VAL A 494 21.16 17.43 -18.91
C VAL A 494 21.56 17.07 -17.50
N LYS A 495 21.74 18.10 -16.66
CA LYS A 495 21.87 17.96 -15.20
C LYS A 495 20.50 18.24 -14.60
N LEU A 496 19.93 17.24 -13.93
CA LEU A 496 18.68 17.38 -13.19
C LEU A 496 18.99 17.61 -11.71
N ASP A 497 18.25 18.54 -11.13
CA ASP A 497 18.36 18.91 -9.72
C ASP A 497 17.12 18.42 -8.98
N SER A 498 15.94 18.93 -9.37
CA SER A 498 14.72 18.61 -8.65
C SER A 498 13.48 18.57 -9.54
N LEU A 499 12.45 17.86 -9.06
CA LEU A 499 11.12 17.77 -9.65
C LEU A 499 10.07 18.16 -8.61
N GLN A 500 9.24 19.15 -8.91
CA GLN A 500 8.11 19.54 -8.06
C GLN A 500 6.78 19.35 -8.79
N ALA A 501 5.79 18.83 -8.06
CA ALA A 501 4.49 18.43 -8.59
C ALA A 501 3.38 19.42 -8.17
N TYR A 502 2.61 19.91 -9.14
CA TYR A 502 1.50 20.84 -8.90
C TYR A 502 0.18 20.26 -9.42
N SER A 503 -0.84 20.26 -8.56
CA SER A 503 -2.19 19.78 -8.89
C SER A 503 -3.06 20.82 -9.61
N TYR A 504 -2.51 22.01 -9.86
CA TYR A 504 -3.16 23.14 -10.51
C TYR A 504 -2.15 23.86 -11.41
N TYR A 505 -2.68 24.62 -12.37
CA TYR A 505 -1.92 25.58 -13.16
C TYR A 505 -1.89 26.91 -12.42
N GLU A 506 -0.72 27.52 -12.31
CA GLU A 506 -0.59 28.91 -11.86
C GLU A 506 -0.64 29.84 -13.06
N ALA A 507 -1.20 31.04 -12.86
CA ALA A 507 -1.37 32.02 -13.94
C ALA A 507 -0.03 32.56 -14.44
N GLU A 508 1.01 32.45 -13.62
CA GLU A 508 2.39 32.86 -13.86
C GLU A 508 3.31 31.69 -14.27
N ALA A 509 2.81 30.46 -14.22
CA ALA A 509 3.58 29.26 -14.51
C ALA A 509 3.23 28.75 -15.91
N ASP A 510 4.19 28.89 -16.84
CA ASP A 510 4.12 28.38 -18.21
C ASP A 510 2.88 28.83 -19.01
N THR A 511 2.45 30.09 -18.77
CA THR A 511 1.38 30.71 -19.53
C THR A 511 1.93 31.67 -20.57
N GLU A 512 1.47 31.57 -21.81
CA GLU A 512 1.64 32.63 -22.79
C GLU A 512 0.68 33.77 -22.43
N THR A 513 1.21 34.94 -22.10
CA THR A 513 0.41 36.09 -21.70
C THR A 513 1.02 37.38 -22.20
N ASN A 514 0.18 38.33 -22.62
CA ASN A 514 0.60 39.73 -22.79
C ASN A 514 0.35 40.56 -21.51
N GLY A 515 0.04 39.88 -20.40
CA GLY A 515 -0.01 40.43 -19.06
C GLY A 515 1.37 40.69 -18.46
N SER A 516 1.37 41.40 -17.34
CA SER A 516 2.55 41.64 -16.52
C SER A 516 2.45 40.87 -15.22
N LEU A 517 3.53 40.18 -14.85
CA LEU A 517 3.66 39.55 -13.54
C LEU A 517 3.75 40.61 -12.44
N TYR A 518 3.11 40.37 -11.32
CA TYR A 518 3.25 41.17 -10.10
C TYR A 518 3.37 40.26 -8.88
N GLN A 519 4.00 40.77 -7.82
CA GLN A 519 4.13 40.05 -6.55
C GLN A 519 2.84 40.21 -5.74
N ASP A 520 2.30 39.11 -5.26
CA ASP A 520 1.10 39.07 -4.42
C ASP A 520 1.23 37.93 -3.42
N ALA A 521 1.59 38.27 -2.19
CA ALA A 521 1.74 37.28 -1.12
C ALA A 521 0.43 36.54 -0.77
N ALA A 522 -0.73 37.02 -1.23
CA ALA A 522 -2.01 36.34 -1.07
C ALA A 522 -2.35 35.40 -2.23
N ALA A 523 -1.63 35.47 -3.35
CA ALA A 523 -1.80 34.56 -4.48
C ALA A 523 -1.10 33.22 -4.22
N SER A 524 -1.63 32.14 -4.79
CA SER A 524 -0.91 30.85 -4.88
C SER A 524 0.40 31.11 -5.63
N GLY A 525 1.55 30.73 -5.06
CA GLY A 525 2.86 30.97 -5.68
C GLY A 525 3.48 32.34 -5.36
N GLY A 526 2.75 33.23 -4.70
CA GLY A 526 3.26 34.56 -4.32
C GLY A 526 3.27 35.58 -5.47
N GLN A 527 2.73 35.24 -6.63
CA GLN A 527 2.67 36.08 -7.81
C GLN A 527 1.28 36.05 -8.47
N GLY A 528 1.02 37.03 -9.33
CA GLY A 528 -0.19 37.07 -10.14
C GLY A 528 0.08 37.71 -11.49
N VAL A 529 -0.89 37.60 -12.41
CA VAL A 529 -0.81 38.21 -13.75
C VAL A 529 -1.85 39.31 -13.88
N THR A 530 -1.40 40.53 -14.15
CA THR A 530 -2.30 41.63 -14.53
C THR A 530 -2.40 41.70 -16.05
N LEU A 531 -3.61 41.51 -16.58
CA LEU A 531 -3.89 41.67 -18.00
C LEU A 531 -4.09 43.15 -18.37
N PRO A 532 -3.61 43.61 -19.55
CA PRO A 532 -3.90 44.96 -20.03
C PRO A 532 -5.41 45.20 -20.18
N ALA A 533 -5.85 46.43 -19.90
CA ALA A 533 -7.25 46.83 -20.04
C ALA A 533 -7.71 46.97 -21.51
N GLU A 534 -6.78 46.84 -22.47
CA GLU A 534 -7.04 46.97 -23.89
C GLU A 534 -7.66 45.69 -24.49
N GLN A 535 -8.41 45.86 -25.57
CA GLN A 535 -9.01 44.73 -26.29
C GLN A 535 -7.91 43.85 -26.89
N GLY A 536 -7.95 42.54 -26.61
CA GLY A 536 -6.93 41.59 -27.07
C GLY A 536 -5.91 41.18 -26.00
N SER A 537 -6.13 41.51 -24.73
CA SER A 537 -5.40 40.86 -23.63
C SER A 537 -5.71 39.37 -23.56
N TYR A 538 -4.69 38.56 -23.27
CA TYR A 538 -4.80 37.11 -23.20
C TYR A 538 -3.87 36.53 -22.14
N LEU A 539 -4.31 35.42 -21.57
CA LEU A 539 -3.52 34.46 -20.83
C LEU A 539 -3.93 33.09 -21.36
N GLU A 540 -2.96 32.36 -21.89
CA GLU A 540 -3.13 31.02 -22.42
C GLU A 540 -2.24 30.07 -21.63
N ILE A 541 -2.83 29.01 -21.10
CA ILE A 541 -2.09 27.95 -20.42
C ILE A 541 -1.58 27.01 -21.51
N GLY A 542 -0.25 26.89 -21.65
CA GLY A 542 0.38 26.03 -22.64
C GLY A 542 -0.06 24.56 -22.53
N GLY A 543 0.09 23.80 -23.60
CA GLY A 543 0.06 22.32 -23.56
C GLY A 543 -1.30 21.59 -23.43
N ALA A 544 -2.37 22.22 -22.92
CA ALA A 544 -3.60 21.48 -22.58
C ALA A 544 -4.67 21.37 -23.70
N GLY A 545 -4.40 21.84 -24.92
CA GLY A 545 -5.41 21.80 -26.00
C GLY A 545 -6.72 22.49 -25.61
N VAL A 546 -6.64 23.56 -24.80
CA VAL A 546 -7.80 24.39 -24.47
C VAL A 546 -8.23 25.11 -25.74
N LYS A 547 -9.14 24.47 -26.49
CA LYS A 547 -9.78 25.12 -27.63
C LYS A 547 -10.48 26.38 -27.13
N PRO A 548 -10.28 27.54 -27.78
CA PRO A 548 -11.03 28.74 -27.48
C PRO A 548 -12.54 28.42 -27.59
N GLY A 549 -13.29 28.52 -26.48
CA GLY A 549 -14.76 28.58 -26.56
C GLY A 549 -15.62 27.75 -25.61
N THR A 550 -15.10 27.00 -24.64
CA THR A 550 -16.00 26.38 -23.62
C THR A 550 -15.94 27.12 -22.29
N ARG A 551 -16.90 28.04 -22.09
CA ARG A 551 -17.34 28.42 -20.74
C ARG A 551 -17.83 27.16 -20.02
N ARG A 552 -17.33 26.92 -18.81
CA ARG A 552 -18.09 26.22 -17.77
C ARG A 552 -18.60 27.24 -16.76
#